data_AF-A0A9P9MQQ0-F1
#
_entry.id   AF-A0A9P9MQQ0-F1
#
_cell.length_a   1.000
_cell.length_b   1.000
_cell.length_c   1.000
_cell.angle_alpha   90.00
_cell.angle_beta   90.00
_cell.angle_gamma   90.00
#
_symmetry.space_group_name_H-M   'P 1'
#
loop_
_entity.id
_entity.type
_entity.pdbx_description
1 polymer ?
#
loop_
_entity_poly.entity_id
_entity_poly.type
_entity_poly.pdbx_seq_one_letter_code
_entity_poly.pdbx_strand_id
1 'polypeptide(L)'
;MTRLQHTQTRWSKSFPTIVSTPLSVYTCSYERGVKSCKKQFSRQCDLRQHQKNHTRPSHCTKCPSRFPSPKDLERHDNTVHNLTLKYFCPYVWCRDSFKPELEHWFVWGFRRKDHWLKHLRDEHSTSKDEVKALQKAGIPMARLEEGDWVAVLPKTAEIGGGVVEKTGECLELTEGASSSRGGN
;
A
#
# COMPACT_ATOMS: atom_id res chain seq x y z
N MET A 1 -5.38 62.01 29.12
CA MET A 1 -5.84 60.66 29.48
C MET A 1 -6.61 60.08 28.30
N THR A 2 -6.01 59.21 27.49
CA THR A 2 -6.77 58.41 26.52
C THR A 2 -5.97 57.14 26.22
N ARG A 3 -6.39 56.07 26.89
CA ARG A 3 -5.87 54.71 26.79
C ARG A 3 -6.26 54.13 25.42
N LEU A 4 -5.27 53.78 24.61
CA LEU A 4 -5.45 52.94 23.42
C LEU A 4 -6.00 51.58 23.87
N GLN A 5 -7.23 51.26 23.49
CA GLN A 5 -7.79 49.92 23.66
C GLN A 5 -7.61 49.15 22.35
N HIS A 6 -6.70 48.20 22.40
CA HIS A 6 -6.50 47.15 21.41
C HIS A 6 -7.74 46.25 21.40
N THR A 7 -8.56 46.31 20.36
CA THR A 7 -9.73 45.43 20.22
C THR A 7 -9.31 44.12 19.57
N GLN A 8 -9.45 43.06 20.37
CA GLN A 8 -9.21 41.67 20.02
C GLN A 8 -10.17 41.24 18.89
N THR A 9 -9.67 41.04 17.67
CA THR A 9 -10.43 40.38 16.60
C THR A 9 -10.65 38.91 16.92
N ARG A 10 -11.78 38.61 17.56
CA ARG A 10 -12.33 37.26 17.76
C ARG A 10 -12.85 36.77 16.41
N TRP A 11 -12.25 35.72 15.86
CA TRP A 11 -12.71 35.11 14.61
C TRP A 11 -14.08 34.45 14.84
N SER A 12 -15.16 35.17 14.53
CA SER A 12 -16.51 34.63 14.46
C SER A 12 -16.65 33.83 13.15
N LYS A 13 -16.63 32.51 13.28
CA LYS A 13 -17.04 31.58 12.22
C LYS A 13 -18.56 31.69 12.02
N SER A 14 -18.97 32.69 11.27
CA SER A 14 -20.34 32.81 10.76
C SER A 14 -20.25 32.94 9.25
N PHE A 15 -20.33 31.81 8.54
CA PHE A 15 -20.54 31.82 7.10
C PHE A 15 -21.97 32.28 6.83
N PRO A 16 -22.20 33.34 6.04
CA PRO A 16 -23.55 33.70 5.63
C PRO A 16 -24.13 32.55 4.79
N THR A 17 -25.34 32.12 5.13
CA THR A 17 -26.12 31.13 4.36
C THR A 17 -26.46 31.74 3.00
N ILE A 18 -25.55 31.60 2.04
CA ILE A 18 -25.85 31.82 0.63
C ILE A 18 -26.83 30.71 0.24
N VAL A 19 -28.05 31.11 -0.14
CA VAL A 19 -29.02 30.26 -0.82
C VAL A 19 -28.29 29.56 -1.96
N SER A 20 -28.01 28.28 -1.78
CA SER A 20 -27.20 27.50 -2.71
C SER A 20 -27.99 27.32 -4.00
N THR A 21 -27.68 28.12 -5.00
CA THR A 21 -27.92 27.75 -6.39
C THR A 21 -27.39 26.34 -6.60
N PRO A 22 -28.13 25.44 -7.27
CA PRO A 22 -27.63 24.10 -7.52
C PRO A 22 -26.34 24.20 -8.31
N LEU A 23 -25.22 23.81 -7.69
CA LEU A 23 -23.96 23.58 -8.38
C LEU A 23 -24.27 22.83 -9.67
N SER A 24 -23.82 23.32 -10.82
CA SER A 24 -24.07 22.69 -12.12
C SER A 24 -23.69 21.21 -12.04
N VAL A 25 -24.69 20.33 -11.91
CA VAL A 25 -24.46 18.91 -11.69
C VAL A 25 -24.16 18.27 -13.04
N TYR A 26 -22.90 17.90 -13.25
CA TYR A 26 -22.48 17.20 -14.46
C TYR A 26 -23.04 15.79 -14.44
N THR A 27 -24.01 15.52 -15.30
CA THR A 27 -24.70 14.22 -15.36
C THR A 27 -24.11 13.38 -16.49
N CYS A 28 -23.85 12.11 -16.22
CA CYS A 28 -23.53 11.14 -17.25
C CYS A 28 -24.78 10.83 -18.07
N SER A 29 -24.66 10.85 -19.40
CA SER A 29 -25.72 10.49 -20.33
C SER A 29 -25.34 9.27 -21.16
N TYR A 30 -24.56 8.36 -20.57
CA TYR A 30 -24.10 7.18 -21.29
C TYR A 30 -25.21 6.15 -21.42
N GLU A 31 -25.45 5.69 -22.64
CA GLU A 31 -26.46 4.70 -23.00
C GLU A 31 -25.84 3.65 -23.94
N ARG A 32 -25.94 2.37 -23.59
CA ARG A 32 -25.57 1.24 -24.48
C ARG A 32 -26.51 0.06 -24.21
N GLY A 33 -27.44 -0.18 -25.14
CA GLY A 33 -28.51 -1.18 -24.94
C GLY A 33 -29.36 -0.84 -23.71
N VAL A 34 -29.66 -1.84 -22.86
CA VAL A 34 -30.45 -1.66 -21.61
C VAL A 34 -29.66 -0.94 -20.49
N LYS A 35 -28.36 -0.67 -20.68
CA LYS A 35 -27.52 -0.03 -19.66
C LYS A 35 -27.49 1.48 -19.87
N SER A 36 -28.29 2.21 -19.10
CA SER A 36 -28.22 3.66 -18.98
C SER A 36 -27.50 4.07 -17.69
N CYS A 37 -26.66 5.11 -17.76
CA CYS A 37 -25.96 5.64 -16.59
C CYS A 37 -26.29 7.11 -16.44
N LYS A 38 -26.95 7.48 -15.31
CA LYS A 38 -27.35 8.85 -14.96
C LYS A 38 -26.62 9.40 -13.72
N LYS A 39 -25.36 8.97 -13.52
CA LYS A 39 -24.58 9.41 -12.36
C LYS A 39 -24.25 10.90 -12.43
N GLN A 40 -24.31 11.55 -11.28
CA GLN A 40 -24.13 12.98 -11.10
C GLN A 40 -22.78 13.29 -10.45
N PHE A 41 -22.11 14.33 -10.94
CA PHE A 41 -20.79 14.75 -10.48
C PHE A 41 -20.76 16.26 -10.24
N SER A 42 -20.02 16.69 -9.22
CA SER A 42 -19.83 18.11 -8.92
C SER A 42 -18.85 18.81 -9.87
N ARG A 43 -17.97 18.05 -10.53
CA ARG A 43 -16.95 18.58 -11.46
C ARG A 43 -16.96 17.85 -12.80
N GLN A 44 -16.70 18.59 -13.87
CA GLN A 44 -16.63 18.04 -15.22
C GLN A 44 -15.48 17.04 -15.40
N CYS A 45 -14.35 17.24 -14.70
CA CYS A 45 -13.22 16.31 -14.76
C CYS A 45 -13.59 14.92 -14.23
N ASP A 46 -14.39 14.85 -13.16
CA ASP A 46 -14.87 13.61 -12.58
C ASP A 46 -15.83 12.90 -13.55
N LEU A 47 -16.73 13.64 -14.20
CA LEU A 47 -17.59 13.09 -15.25
C LEU A 47 -16.79 12.50 -16.42
N ARG A 48 -15.78 13.24 -16.92
CA ARG A 48 -14.89 12.76 -18.00
C ARG A 48 -14.15 11.49 -17.60
N GLN A 49 -13.65 11.41 -16.37
CA GLN A 49 -13.00 10.20 -15.86
C GLN A 49 -14.01 9.04 -15.75
N HIS A 50 -15.21 9.31 -15.25
CA HIS A 50 -16.27 8.32 -15.15
C HIS A 50 -16.67 7.74 -16.52
N GLN A 51 -16.75 8.56 -17.57
CA GLN A 51 -17.10 8.10 -18.92
C GLN A 51 -16.12 7.04 -19.46
N LYS A 52 -14.85 7.04 -19.04
CA LYS A 52 -13.88 6.01 -19.43
C LYS A 52 -14.26 4.62 -18.91
N ASN A 53 -15.01 4.53 -17.82
CA ASN A 53 -15.51 3.25 -17.29
C ASN A 53 -16.55 2.62 -18.19
N HIS A 54 -17.16 3.39 -19.09
CA HIS A 54 -18.12 2.89 -20.06
C HIS A 54 -17.44 2.42 -21.35
N THR A 55 -16.41 3.12 -21.79
CA THR A 55 -15.68 2.78 -23.03
C THR A 55 -14.67 1.65 -22.83
N ARG A 56 -13.99 1.58 -21.69
CA ARG A 56 -12.99 0.55 -21.32
C ARG A 56 -12.12 0.12 -22.51
N PRO A 57 -11.29 1.03 -23.06
CA PRO A 57 -10.55 0.78 -24.30
C PRO A 57 -9.46 -0.29 -24.16
N SER A 58 -8.90 -0.47 -22.96
CA SER A 58 -7.80 -1.38 -22.71
C SER A 58 -8.33 -2.77 -22.35
N HIS A 59 -7.96 -3.81 -23.07
CA HIS A 59 -8.37 -5.18 -22.77
C HIS A 59 -7.16 -6.03 -22.37
N CYS A 60 -7.37 -6.99 -21.48
CA CYS A 60 -6.36 -7.98 -21.18
C CYS A 60 -6.28 -9.01 -22.32
N THR A 61 -5.08 -9.43 -22.67
CA THR A 61 -4.86 -10.48 -23.69
C THR A 61 -5.01 -11.89 -23.12
N LYS A 62 -4.85 -12.05 -21.80
CA LYS A 62 -4.89 -13.33 -21.09
C LYS A 62 -6.28 -13.68 -20.54
N CYS A 63 -7.17 -12.70 -20.40
CA CYS A 63 -8.52 -12.91 -19.86
C CYS A 63 -9.54 -11.91 -20.46
N PRO A 64 -10.86 -12.15 -20.34
CA PRO A 64 -11.88 -11.28 -20.93
C PRO A 64 -12.07 -9.92 -20.21
N SER A 65 -11.18 -9.56 -19.28
CA SER A 65 -11.27 -8.32 -18.51
C SER A 65 -10.92 -7.08 -19.35
N ARG A 66 -11.71 -6.01 -19.21
CA ARG A 66 -11.47 -4.71 -19.85
C ARG A 66 -11.24 -3.62 -18.81
N PHE A 67 -10.54 -2.54 -19.14
CA PHE A 67 -10.16 -1.51 -18.19
C PHE A 67 -10.30 -0.11 -18.81
N PRO A 68 -10.67 0.90 -18.00
CA PRO A 68 -10.84 2.29 -18.44
C PRO A 68 -9.52 2.98 -18.81
N SER A 69 -8.39 2.47 -18.31
CA SER A 69 -7.07 3.04 -18.54
C SER A 69 -6.00 1.94 -18.70
N PRO A 70 -4.90 2.23 -19.41
CA PRO A 70 -3.78 1.30 -19.55
C PRO A 70 -3.10 1.02 -18.20
N LYS A 71 -3.04 2.00 -17.29
CA LYS A 71 -2.47 1.82 -15.94
C LYS A 71 -3.28 0.83 -15.11
N ASP A 72 -4.60 0.80 -15.28
CA ASP A 72 -5.45 -0.17 -14.58
C ASP A 72 -5.30 -1.58 -15.18
N LEU A 73 -5.06 -1.68 -16.49
CA LEU A 73 -4.72 -2.95 -17.15
C LEU A 73 -3.36 -3.48 -16.68
N GLU A 74 -2.32 -2.64 -16.62
CA GLU A 74 -0.99 -3.01 -16.11
C GLU A 74 -1.09 -3.50 -14.65
N ARG A 75 -1.83 -2.76 -13.81
CA ARG A 75 -2.13 -3.18 -12.44
C ARG A 75 -2.82 -4.54 -12.40
N HIS A 76 -3.78 -4.77 -13.29
CA HIS A 76 -4.48 -6.05 -13.39
C HIS A 76 -3.53 -7.19 -13.78
N ASP A 77 -2.71 -6.99 -14.82
CA ASP A 77 -1.76 -8.02 -15.27
C ASP A 77 -0.79 -8.39 -14.14
N ASN A 78 -0.25 -7.40 -13.43
CA ASN A 78 0.63 -7.64 -12.29
C ASN A 78 -0.03 -8.38 -11.12
N THR A 79 -1.32 -8.13 -10.86
CA THR A 79 -2.03 -8.67 -9.69
C THR A 79 -2.78 -9.97 -9.94
N VAL A 80 -3.07 -10.31 -11.20
CA VAL A 80 -3.88 -11.47 -11.58
C VAL A 80 -3.07 -12.48 -12.39
N HIS A 81 -2.20 -12.02 -13.29
CA HIS A 81 -1.50 -12.91 -14.22
C HIS A 81 -0.04 -13.13 -13.86
N ASN A 82 0.69 -12.05 -13.59
CA ASN A 82 2.12 -12.15 -13.31
C ASN A 82 2.32 -12.57 -11.85
N LEU A 83 1.46 -12.11 -10.94
CA LEU A 83 1.57 -12.37 -9.50
C LEU A 83 3.01 -12.12 -8.99
N THR A 84 3.73 -11.19 -9.62
CA THR A 84 5.18 -11.03 -9.46
C THR A 84 5.57 -10.20 -8.26
N LEU A 85 4.61 -9.62 -7.53
CA LEU A 85 4.88 -8.70 -6.43
C LEU A 85 3.93 -8.90 -5.27
N LYS A 86 4.49 -9.01 -4.07
CA LYS A 86 3.75 -9.01 -2.80
C LYS A 86 4.33 -7.97 -1.85
N TYR A 87 3.45 -7.30 -1.11
CA TYR A 87 3.77 -6.34 -0.07
C TYR A 87 3.56 -6.99 1.30
N PHE A 88 4.49 -6.79 2.22
CA PHE A 88 4.42 -7.37 3.56
C PHE A 88 4.32 -6.30 4.63
N CYS A 89 3.69 -6.64 5.75
CA CYS A 89 3.64 -5.77 6.91
C CYS A 89 5.05 -5.64 7.53
N PRO A 90 5.52 -4.41 7.84
CA PRO A 90 6.83 -4.20 8.48
C PRO A 90 6.85 -4.63 9.94
N TYR A 91 5.70 -4.79 10.59
CA TYR A 91 5.62 -5.18 12.00
C TYR A 91 5.77 -6.70 12.12
N VAL A 92 6.85 -7.17 12.75
CA VAL A 92 7.20 -8.60 12.86
C VAL A 92 6.10 -9.43 13.52
N TRP A 93 5.40 -8.85 14.50
CA TRP A 93 4.28 -9.48 15.22
C TRP A 93 2.98 -9.57 14.42
N CYS A 94 2.90 -8.92 13.25
CA CYS A 94 1.73 -9.01 12.38
C CYS A 94 1.66 -10.39 11.70
N ARG A 95 0.45 -10.89 11.48
CA ARG A 95 0.23 -12.11 10.69
C ARG A 95 0.72 -11.96 9.25
N ASP A 96 0.53 -10.78 8.66
CA ASP A 96 0.87 -10.46 7.27
C ASP A 96 2.31 -9.94 7.12
N SER A 97 3.16 -10.17 8.12
CA SER A 97 4.57 -9.80 8.09
C SER A 97 5.40 -10.76 7.24
N PHE A 98 6.59 -10.31 6.85
CA PHE A 98 7.55 -11.12 6.12
C PHE A 98 8.20 -12.14 7.07
N LYS A 99 7.94 -13.44 6.88
CA LYS A 99 8.42 -14.53 7.74
C LYS A 99 9.22 -15.55 6.92
N PRO A 100 10.48 -15.27 6.55
CA PRO A 100 11.25 -16.12 5.64
C PRO A 100 11.49 -17.53 6.20
N GLU A 101 11.39 -17.70 7.52
CA GLU A 101 11.59 -18.95 8.23
C GLU A 101 10.43 -19.96 8.08
N LEU A 102 9.26 -19.52 7.60
CA LEU A 102 8.14 -20.41 7.31
C LEU A 102 8.19 -20.83 5.84
N GLU A 103 8.32 -22.13 5.55
CA GLU A 103 7.93 -22.65 4.23
C GLU A 103 6.48 -22.20 3.96
N HIS A 104 6.23 -21.62 2.78
CA HIS A 104 4.98 -20.94 2.40
C HIS A 104 4.82 -19.48 2.84
N TRP A 105 5.87 -18.78 3.28
CA TRP A 105 5.79 -17.33 3.54
C TRP A 105 5.30 -16.52 2.32
N PHE A 106 5.58 -17.02 1.11
CA PHE A 106 5.08 -16.48 -0.14
C PHE A 106 3.56 -16.57 -0.31
N VAL A 107 2.82 -17.34 0.50
CA VAL A 107 1.34 -17.38 0.48
C VAL A 107 0.75 -16.12 1.12
N TRP A 108 1.42 -15.59 2.14
CA TRP A 108 1.04 -14.39 2.88
C TRP A 108 1.41 -13.11 2.14
N GLY A 109 0.91 -11.98 2.63
CA GLY A 109 1.18 -10.67 2.06
C GLY A 109 0.13 -10.19 1.05
N PHE A 110 0.16 -8.88 0.80
CA PHE A 110 -0.82 -8.20 -0.01
C PHE A 110 -0.33 -8.13 -1.46
N ARG A 111 -1.19 -8.52 -2.40
CA ARG A 111 -0.90 -8.36 -3.85
C ARG A 111 -0.91 -6.89 -4.29
N ARG A 112 -1.44 -5.99 -3.46
CA ARG A 112 -1.72 -4.60 -3.82
C ARG A 112 -1.32 -3.65 -2.70
N LYS A 113 -0.65 -2.55 -3.09
CA LYS A 113 -0.21 -1.50 -2.17
C LYS A 113 -1.38 -0.86 -1.42
N ASP A 114 -2.52 -0.66 -2.07
CA ASP A 114 -3.68 -0.02 -1.43
C ASP A 114 -4.33 -0.90 -0.35
N HIS A 115 -4.34 -2.22 -0.53
CA HIS A 115 -4.81 -3.14 0.50
C HIS A 115 -3.84 -3.18 1.68
N TRP A 116 -2.54 -3.19 1.40
CA TRP A 116 -1.49 -3.08 2.41
C TRP A 116 -1.59 -1.76 3.21
N LEU A 117 -1.82 -0.63 2.54
CA LEU A 117 -2.02 0.66 3.22
C LEU A 117 -3.26 0.69 4.11
N LYS A 118 -4.34 0.05 3.67
CA LYS A 118 -5.56 -0.09 4.47
C LYS A 118 -5.29 -0.93 5.72
N HIS A 119 -4.60 -2.06 5.56
CA HIS A 119 -4.18 -2.90 6.67
C HIS A 119 -3.34 -2.13 7.70
N LEU A 120 -2.32 -1.37 7.26
CA LEU A 120 -1.53 -0.54 8.19
C LEU A 120 -2.36 0.47 8.98
N ARG A 121 -3.35 1.08 8.32
CA ARG A 121 -4.22 2.04 9.00
C ARG A 121 -5.17 1.36 9.98
N ASP A 122 -5.73 0.22 9.60
CA ASP A 122 -6.81 -0.42 10.34
C ASP A 122 -6.25 -1.27 11.50
N GLU A 123 -5.16 -2.01 11.28
CA GLU A 123 -4.57 -2.92 12.28
C GLU A 123 -3.45 -2.27 13.10
N HIS A 124 -2.67 -1.36 12.51
CA HIS A 124 -1.51 -0.76 13.17
C HIS A 124 -1.70 0.72 13.50
N SER A 125 -2.88 1.28 13.21
CA SER A 125 -3.18 2.71 13.40
C SER A 125 -2.08 3.64 12.83
N THR A 126 -1.37 3.20 11.80
CA THR A 126 -0.20 3.92 11.27
C THR A 126 -0.65 5.26 10.68
N SER A 127 0.01 6.33 11.11
CA SER A 127 -0.27 7.68 10.64
C SER A 127 0.10 7.86 9.17
N LYS A 128 -0.50 8.85 8.50
CA LYS A 128 -0.19 9.16 7.10
C LYS A 128 1.29 9.51 6.90
N ASP A 129 1.94 10.09 7.91
CA ASP A 129 3.33 10.53 7.81
C ASP A 129 4.30 9.37 8.04
N GLU A 130 3.99 8.44 8.93
CA GLU A 130 4.72 7.15 9.04
C GLU A 130 4.59 6.33 7.76
N VAL A 131 3.40 6.26 7.17
CA VAL A 131 3.21 5.60 5.86
C VAL A 131 4.10 6.25 4.79
N LYS A 132 4.23 7.58 4.75
CA LYS A 132 5.13 8.25 3.80
C LYS A 132 6.59 7.94 4.10
N ALA A 133 6.96 7.89 5.38
CA ALA A 133 8.31 7.51 5.81
C ALA A 133 8.64 6.08 5.35
N LEU A 134 7.73 5.13 5.52
CA LEU A 134 7.88 3.75 5.04
C LEU A 134 8.00 3.67 3.51
N GLN A 135 7.19 4.45 2.78
CA GLN A 135 7.30 4.52 1.32
C GLN A 135 8.63 5.09 0.85
N LYS A 136 9.25 5.98 1.64
CA LYS A 136 10.57 6.57 1.37
C LYS A 136 11.72 5.64 1.78
N ALA A 137 11.59 4.96 2.92
CA ALA A 137 12.58 4.03 3.45
C ALA A 137 12.64 2.72 2.65
N GLY A 138 11.57 2.40 1.93
CA GLY A 138 11.41 1.18 1.14
C GLY A 138 10.42 0.24 1.81
N ILE A 139 9.45 -0.22 1.04
CA ILE A 139 8.41 -1.12 1.53
C ILE A 139 8.96 -2.55 1.51
N PRO A 140 8.77 -3.36 2.56
CA PRO A 140 9.09 -4.79 2.50
C PRO A 140 8.25 -5.44 1.39
N MET A 141 8.91 -5.92 0.35
CA MET A 141 8.27 -6.56 -0.79
C MET A 141 8.99 -7.85 -1.15
N ALA A 142 8.30 -8.77 -1.80
CA ALA A 142 8.94 -9.87 -2.51
C ALA A 142 8.56 -9.80 -3.99
N ARG A 143 9.55 -10.06 -4.84
CA ARG A 143 9.38 -10.14 -6.28
C ARG A 143 9.65 -11.57 -6.75
N LEU A 144 8.82 -12.08 -7.66
CA LEU A 144 9.09 -13.34 -8.35
C LEU A 144 10.07 -13.09 -9.50
N GLU A 145 11.29 -13.61 -9.40
CA GLU A 145 12.32 -13.55 -10.45
C GLU A 145 12.73 -15.00 -10.79
N GLU A 146 12.65 -15.38 -12.07
CA GLU A 146 13.05 -16.70 -12.59
C GLU A 146 12.39 -17.94 -11.92
N GLY A 147 11.24 -17.76 -11.27
CA GLY A 147 10.50 -18.82 -10.60
C GLY A 147 10.68 -18.84 -9.07
N ASP A 148 11.61 -18.03 -8.56
CA ASP A 148 11.90 -17.92 -7.13
C ASP A 148 11.47 -16.56 -6.56
N TRP A 149 10.96 -16.58 -5.33
CA TRP A 149 10.55 -15.36 -4.62
C TRP A 149 11.77 -14.71 -3.96
N VAL A 150 12.22 -13.60 -4.53
CA VAL A 150 13.31 -12.78 -4.00
C VAL A 150 12.76 -11.68 -3.11
N ALA A 151 13.18 -11.66 -1.85
CA ALA A 151 12.80 -10.61 -0.90
C ALA A 151 13.58 -9.32 -1.19
N VAL A 152 12.85 -8.26 -1.49
CA VAL A 152 13.38 -6.89 -1.59
C VAL A 152 13.07 -6.20 -0.25
N LEU A 153 13.94 -6.45 0.73
CA LEU A 153 13.88 -5.77 2.01
C LEU A 153 14.51 -4.37 1.89
N PRO A 154 13.94 -3.33 2.51
CA PRO A 154 14.59 -2.03 2.60
C PRO A 154 15.95 -2.18 3.29
N LYS A 155 16.97 -1.50 2.76
CA LYS A 155 18.30 -1.40 3.37
C LYS A 155 18.17 -0.65 4.70
N THR A 156 18.00 -1.42 5.78
CA THR A 156 18.13 -1.02 7.20
C THR A 156 17.66 0.41 7.51
N ALA A 157 16.36 0.58 7.71
CA ALA A 157 15.85 1.65 8.54
C ALA A 157 15.40 1.01 9.85
N GLU A 158 16.09 1.33 10.94
CA GLU A 158 15.73 0.91 12.28
C GLU A 158 14.33 1.46 12.61
N ILE A 159 13.32 0.60 12.45
CA ILE A 159 11.98 0.86 12.97
C ILE A 159 12.06 0.43 14.43
N GLY A 160 12.16 1.42 15.32
CA GLY A 160 12.39 1.24 16.75
C GLY A 160 11.50 0.14 17.36
N GLY A 161 12.16 -0.83 17.98
CA GLY A 161 11.53 -1.91 18.73
C GLY A 161 12.43 -3.13 18.88
N GLY A 162 13.42 -3.06 19.77
CA GLY A 162 14.11 -4.23 20.33
C GLY A 162 15.44 -4.59 19.67
N VAL A 163 16.51 -4.24 20.37
CA VAL A 163 17.89 -4.73 20.16
C VAL A 163 17.91 -6.26 20.18
N VAL A 164 18.47 -6.88 19.14
CA VAL A 164 19.18 -8.15 19.27
C VAL A 164 20.61 -7.88 18.85
N GLU A 165 21.49 -7.90 19.85
CA GLU A 165 22.93 -7.75 19.69
C GLU A 165 23.46 -8.83 18.73
N LYS A 166 24.26 -8.39 17.76
CA LYS A 166 25.18 -9.24 17.02
C LYS A 166 26.52 -9.25 17.75
N THR A 167 26.84 -10.38 18.37
CA THR A 167 28.20 -10.92 18.42
C THR A 167 28.04 -12.35 17.90
N GLY A 168 28.61 -12.78 16.78
CA GLY A 168 29.92 -12.43 16.25
C GLY A 168 30.92 -13.47 16.72
N GLU A 169 30.80 -14.72 16.28
CA GLU A 169 31.97 -15.59 16.14
C GLU A 169 31.73 -16.67 15.08
N CYS A 170 32.67 -16.75 14.14
CA CYS A 170 32.70 -17.67 13.02
C CYS A 170 33.26 -19.03 13.42
N LEU A 171 32.75 -20.06 12.75
CA LEU A 171 33.28 -21.41 12.62
C LEU A 171 34.81 -21.52 12.62
N GLU A 172 35.33 -22.51 13.35
CA GLU A 172 36.36 -23.39 12.80
C GLU A 172 36.05 -24.86 13.16
N LEU A 173 35.79 -25.64 12.10
CA LEU A 173 35.89 -27.09 12.12
C LEU A 173 37.37 -27.43 12.13
N THR A 174 37.85 -28.13 13.16
CA THR A 174 39.08 -28.91 13.06
C THR A 174 38.80 -30.35 13.45
N GLU A 175 39.16 -31.24 12.53
CA GLU A 175 39.14 -32.68 12.68
C GLU A 175 40.29 -33.14 13.59
N GLY A 176 40.12 -34.25 14.31
CA GLY A 176 41.27 -35.09 14.66
C GLY A 176 41.31 -35.69 16.07
N ALA A 177 41.34 -37.03 16.09
CA ALA A 177 42.07 -37.92 16.99
C ALA A 177 41.53 -38.24 18.41
N SER A 178 40.94 -39.44 18.49
CA SER A 178 41.27 -40.55 19.41
C SER A 178 42.18 -40.28 20.63
N SER A 179 41.77 -40.71 21.83
CA SER A 179 42.22 -41.97 22.48
C SER A 179 42.08 -41.95 24.02
N SER A 180 41.40 -42.99 24.55
CA SER A 180 41.71 -43.80 25.75
C SER A 180 42.08 -43.19 27.12
N ARG A 181 41.42 -43.76 28.16
CA ARG A 181 41.81 -44.07 29.58
C ARG A 181 40.71 -43.56 30.53
N GLY A 182 40.13 -44.31 31.48
CA GLY A 182 40.49 -45.56 32.14
C GLY A 182 40.69 -45.33 33.64
N GLY A 183 39.85 -45.95 34.49
CA GLY A 183 39.99 -46.09 35.96
C GLY A 183 39.47 -44.90 36.78
N ASN A 184 38.73 -45.07 37.88
CA ASN A 184 38.52 -46.19 38.81
C ASN A 184 37.11 -46.08 39.40
#